data_AF-A0A350NN30-F1
#
_entry.id   AF-A0A350NN30-F1
#
_cell.length_a   1.000
_cell.length_b   1.000
_cell.length_c   1.000
_cell.angle_alpha   90.00
_cell.angle_beta   90.00
_cell.angle_gamma   90.00
#
_symmetry.space_group_name_H-M   'P 1'
#
loop_
_entity.id
_entity.type
_entity.pdbx_description
1 polymer ?
#
loop_
_entity_poly.entity_id
_entity_poly.type
_entity_poly.pdbx_seq_one_letter_code
_entity_poly.pdbx_strand_id
1 'polypeptide(L)' 'QILADGHEIASHGHRHVNFSPLSKDQIIDNVMSAHNSIKNTLNVEPSLIRTPNGDFDDETILTIKELGYLA' A
#
# COMPACT_ATOMS: atom_id res chain seq x y z
N GLN A 1 -11.45 11.32 -12.02
CA GLN A 1 -11.01 12.72 -11.88
C GLN A 1 -9.52 12.78 -11.53
N ILE A 2 -9.10 12.40 -10.31
CA ILE A 2 -7.68 12.49 -9.87
C ILE A 2 -6.66 11.97 -10.89
N LEU A 3 -6.78 10.73 -11.36
CA LEU A 3 -5.88 10.17 -12.37
C LEU A 3 -5.99 10.89 -13.74
N ALA A 4 -7.21 11.26 -14.14
CA ALA A 4 -7.45 11.95 -15.42
C ALA A 4 -6.86 13.37 -15.43
N ASP A 5 -6.72 13.98 -14.25
CA ASP A 5 -6.06 15.28 -14.06
C ASP A 5 -4.52 15.17 -14.04
N GLY A 6 -3.97 13.97 -14.24
CA GLY A 6 -2.53 13.72 -14.32
C GLY A 6 -1.85 13.49 -12.98
N HIS A 7 -2.59 13.25 -11.90
CA HIS A 7 -2.02 12.94 -10.59
C HIS A 7 -1.67 11.46 -10.43
N GLU A 8 -0.63 11.18 -9.63
CA GLU A 8 -0.25 9.82 -9.22
C GLU A 8 -1.22 9.26 -8.18
N ILE A 9 -1.46 7.95 -8.26
CA ILE A 9 -2.27 7.22 -7.28
C ILE A 9 -1.36 6.28 -6.49
N ALA A 10 -1.19 6.58 -5.20
CA ALA A 10 -0.44 5.78 -4.25
C ALA A 10 -1.37 5.05 -3.27
N SER A 11 -0.86 4.00 -2.63
CA SER A 11 -1.58 3.24 -1.61
C SER A 11 -1.49 3.92 -0.23
N HIS A 12 -2.55 3.77 0.58
CA HIS A 12 -2.53 4.08 2.02
C HIS A 12 -2.94 2.85 2.85
N GLY A 13 -2.77 1.65 2.29
CA GLY A 13 -3.33 0.41 2.85
C GLY A 13 -4.85 0.28 2.64
N HIS A 14 -5.37 -0.90 2.90
CA HIS A 14 -6.79 -1.25 2.71
C HIS A 14 -7.66 -0.92 3.92
N ARG A 15 -7.18 -1.20 5.15
CA ARG A 15 -8.00 -1.15 6.38
C ARG A 15 -7.73 0.04 7.30
N HIS A 16 -6.79 0.92 6.95
CA HIS A 16 -6.34 2.04 7.79
C HIS A 16 -6.03 1.63 9.25
N VAL A 17 -5.17 0.63 9.41
CA VAL A 17 -4.67 0.13 10.70
C VAL A 17 -3.15 0.30 10.76
N ASN A 18 -2.60 0.36 11.97
CA ASN A 18 -1.15 0.32 12.17
C ASN A 18 -0.59 -1.01 11.63
N PHE A 19 0.59 -0.97 11.01
CA PHE A 19 1.23 -2.12 10.36
C PHE A 19 2.23 -2.79 11.29
N SER A 20 2.90 -2.05 12.18
CA SER A 20 3.86 -2.60 13.14
C SER A 20 3.31 -3.71 14.05
N PRO A 21 2.00 -3.80 14.37
CA PRO A 21 1.46 -4.91 15.16
C PRO A 21 1.00 -6.11 14.32
N LEU A 22 1.06 -6.02 12.99
CA LEU A 22 0.56 -7.06 12.08
C LEU A 22 1.65 -8.08 11.77
N SER A 23 1.26 -9.32 11.49
CA SER A 23 2.18 -10.28 10.89
C SER A 23 2.50 -9.92 9.44
N LYS A 24 3.63 -10.40 8.91
CA LYS A 24 3.98 -10.30 7.49
C LYS A 24 2.82 -10.61 6.54
N ASP A 25 2.11 -11.72 6.76
CA ASP A 25 0.97 -12.12 5.91
C ASP A 25 -0.18 -11.12 5.97
N GLN A 26 -0.45 -10.56 7.15
CA GLN A 26 -1.46 -9.51 7.32
C GLN A 26 -1.07 -8.20 6.64
N ILE A 27 0.23 -7.86 6.64
CA ILE A 27 0.76 -6.71 5.90
C ILE A 27 0.58 -6.94 4.39
N ILE A 28 0.97 -8.11 3.88
CA ILE A 28 0.82 -8.49 2.47
C ILE A 28 -0.65 -8.40 2.05
N ASP A 29 -1.55 -9.02 2.82
CA ASP A 29 -2.99 -9.01 2.52
C ASP A 29 -3.54 -7.57 2.46
N ASN A 30 -3.13 -6.72 3.40
CA ASN A 30 -3.57 -5.33 3.47
C ASN A 30 -3.06 -4.51 2.27
N VAL A 31 -1.78 -4.64 1.93
CA VAL A 31 -1.15 -3.94 0.79
C VAL A 31 -1.75 -4.41 -0.53
N MET A 32 -1.86 -5.73 -0.73
CA MET A 32 -2.33 -6.31 -2.00
C MET A 32 -3.83 -6.12 -2.20
N SER A 33 -4.64 -6.05 -1.14
CA SER A 33 -6.06 -5.70 -1.24
C SER A 33 -6.25 -4.28 -1.77
N ALA A 34 -5.47 -3.31 -1.29
CA ALA A 34 -5.47 -1.95 -1.81
C ALA A 34 -4.94 -1.89 -3.24
N HIS A 35 -3.82 -2.58 -3.53
CA HIS A 35 -3.22 -2.70 -4.86
C HIS A 35 -4.25 -3.17 -5.90
N ASN A 36 -4.91 -4.30 -5.63
CA ASN A 36 -5.91 -4.89 -6.53
C ASN A 36 -7.11 -3.96 -6.72
N SER A 37 -7.52 -3.24 -5.68
CA SER A 37 -8.61 -2.27 -5.79
C SER A 37 -8.23 -1.12 -6.74
N ILE A 38 -7.02 -0.56 -6.61
CA ILE A 38 -6.50 0.50 -7.49
C ILE A 38 -6.38 -0.02 -8.93
N LYS A 39 -5.73 -1.17 -9.13
CA LYS A 39 -5.53 -1.78 -10.44
C LYS A 39 -6.85 -2.09 -11.15
N ASN A 40 -7.79 -2.73 -10.47
CA ASN A 40 -9.07 -3.11 -11.09
C ASN A 40 -9.94 -1.88 -11.43
N THR A 41 -9.80 -0.79 -10.67
CA THR A 41 -10.60 0.43 -10.89
C THR A 41 -10.01 1.33 -11.96
N LEU A 42 -8.68 1.44 -12.00
CA LEU A 42 -7.99 2.46 -12.78
C LEU A 42 -7.06 1.89 -13.85
N ASN A 43 -6.83 0.57 -13.85
CA ASN A 43 -5.87 -0.13 -14.71
C ASN A 43 -4.44 0.43 -14.58
N VAL A 44 -4.05 0.83 -13.37
CA VAL A 44 -2.70 1.30 -13.02
C VAL A 44 -2.13 0.46 -11.88
N GLU A 45 -0.81 0.30 -11.88
CA GLU A 45 -0.08 -0.41 -10.83
C GLU A 45 0.53 0.60 -9.85
N PRO A 46 0.01 0.74 -8.62
CA PRO A 46 0.61 1.62 -7.63
C PRO A 46 1.94 1.04 -7.14
N SER A 47 2.96 1.89 -7.01
CA SER A 47 4.31 1.54 -6.52
C SER A 47 4.71 2.32 -5.27
N LEU A 48 3.95 3.35 -4.90
CA LEU A 48 4.16 4.13 -3.68
C LEU A 48 3.13 3.74 -2.62
N ILE A 49 3.56 3.70 -1.36
CA ILE A 49 2.67 3.52 -0.21
C ILE A 49 3.08 4.43 0.92
N ARG A 50 2.10 5.05 1.57
CA ARG A 50 2.29 5.63 2.90
C ARG A 50 1.60 4.74 3.90
N THR A 51 2.25 4.29 4.97
CA THR A 51 1.55 3.50 5.99
C THR A 51 0.60 4.39 6.81
N PRO A 52 -0.54 3.85 7.28
CA PRO A 52 -1.45 4.59 8.15
C PRO A 52 -0.73 5.17 9.38
N ASN A 53 -1.08 6.39 9.76
CA ASN A 53 -0.49 7.12 10.89
C ASN A 53 1.04 7.31 10.84
N GLY A 54 1.71 6.98 9.73
CA GLY A 54 3.18 6.93 9.68
C GLY A 54 3.77 5.80 10.54
N ASP A 55 2.97 4.81 10.91
CA ASP A 55 3.39 3.66 11.71
C ASP A 55 4.06 2.62 10.81
N PHE A 56 5.29 2.23 11.15
CA PHE A 56 6.02 1.14 10.54
C PHE A 56 7.16 0.70 11.45
N ASP A 57 7.61 -0.53 11.25
CA ASP A 57 8.84 -1.09 11.78
C ASP A 57 9.67 -1.73 10.65
N ASP A 58 10.76 -2.40 11.00
CA ASP A 58 11.63 -3.02 10.00
C ASP A 58 10.92 -4.13 9.20
N GLU A 59 10.07 -4.94 9.85
CA GLU A 59 9.30 -5.99 9.17
C GLU A 59 8.30 -5.38 8.17
N THR A 60 7.66 -4.27 8.54
CA THR A 60 6.79 -3.50 7.66
C THR A 60 7.53 -3.02 6.41
N ILE A 61 8.68 -2.35 6.59
CA ILE A 61 9.45 -1.79 5.47
C ILE A 61 10.01 -2.89 4.57
N LEU A 62 10.53 -3.98 5.13
CA LEU A 62 11.05 -5.11 4.37
C LEU A 62 9.92 -5.78 3.55
N THR A 63 8.78 -6.05 4.18
CA THR A 63 7.63 -6.68 3.51
C THR A 63 7.10 -5.82 2.36
N ILE A 64 6.95 -4.51 2.57
CA ILE A 64 6.50 -3.58 1.54
C ILE A 64 7.49 -3.53 0.36
N LYS A 65 8.81 -3.50 0.64
CA LYS A 65 9.84 -3.54 -0.41
C LYS A 65 9.84 -4.83 -1.21
N GLU A 66 9.64 -5.98 -0.57
CA GLU A 66 9.51 -7.28 -1.26
C GLU A 66 8.33 -7.30 -2.23
N LEU A 67 7.25 -6.56 -1.93
CA LEU A 67 6.08 -6.40 -2.80
C LEU A 67 6.30 -5.37 -3.93
N GLY A 68 7.49 -4.79 -4.04
CA GLY A 68 7.81 -3.80 -5.08
C GLY A 68 7.37 -2.37 -4.77
N TYR A 69 7.03 -2.08 -3.52
CA TYR A 69 6.61 -0.75 -3.10
C TYR A 69 7.76 0.06 -2.49
N LEU A 70 7.68 1.38 -2.68
CA LEU A 70 8.47 2.37 -1.95
C LEU A 70 7.59 3.06 -0.90
N ALA A 71 8.10 3.12 0.33
CA ALA A 71 7.51 3.80 1.48
C ALA A 71 8.32 5.03 1.88
#